data_AF-A0A1K0GYF7-F1
#
_entry.id   AF-A0A1K0GYF7-F1
#
_cell.length_a   1.000
_cell.length_b   1.000
_cell.length_c   1.000
_cell.angle_alpha   90.00
_cell.angle_beta   90.00
_cell.angle_gamma   90.00
#
_symmetry.space_group_name_H-M   'P 1'
#
loop_
_entity.id
_entity.type
_entity.pdbx_description
1 polymer ?
#
loop_
_entity_poly.entity_id
_entity_poly.type
_entity_poly.pdbx_seq_one_letter_code
_entity_poly.pdbx_strand_id
1 'polypeptide(L)'
;MLAAALAPLASVNARLAQPVHPTLYPFPLATTLHALRVAIAYRGICAGFLSRRRAEGRTSPADLRVSWLRDASGFLVMAWGGGLIANYVLCQIPGQLLTIWPWINYLSVYLATTLIVSSFGAPSAKLLDLALPVVDGATRTAATYGGINMVLNHANPVARSSLLLQIIIGTISACGGGISAFTLNVFDPVGWSFGTPPFLKAKSLVEFTDIIAPALASAVFGVLTLSHPGYGGVLAYIHGKPAGLLSQEGGKAVISLVIGSCFFLRALWLHVLAPQAPAPRPIASNKAIRSVTSKKA
;
A
#
# COMPACT_ATOMS: atom_id res chain seq x y z
N MET A 1 -12.44 -17.07 -23.73
CA MET A 1 -13.39 -16.87 -22.60
C MET A 1 -12.78 -16.10 -21.44
N LEU A 2 -11.60 -16.48 -20.91
CA LEU A 2 -10.94 -15.77 -19.80
C LEU A 2 -10.66 -14.28 -20.10
N ALA A 3 -10.07 -13.96 -21.26
CA ALA A 3 -9.81 -12.57 -21.65
C ALA A 3 -11.08 -11.71 -21.73
N ALA A 4 -12.20 -12.27 -22.20
CA ALA A 4 -13.49 -11.60 -22.25
C ALA A 4 -14.06 -11.34 -20.85
N ALA A 5 -13.92 -12.29 -19.92
CA ALA A 5 -14.32 -12.12 -18.53
C ALA A 5 -13.51 -11.02 -17.80
N LEU A 6 -12.27 -10.78 -18.23
CA LEU A 6 -11.37 -9.77 -17.66
C LEU A 6 -11.49 -8.39 -18.33
N ALA A 7 -12.23 -8.27 -19.44
CA ALA A 7 -12.33 -7.02 -20.20
C ALA A 7 -12.80 -5.80 -19.37
N PRO A 8 -13.74 -5.93 -18.41
CA PRO A 8 -14.09 -4.80 -17.55
C PRO A 8 -12.92 -4.30 -16.70
N LEU A 9 -12.14 -5.22 -16.11
CA LEU A 9 -10.96 -4.87 -15.31
C LEU A 9 -9.84 -4.28 -16.16
N ALA A 10 -9.63 -4.80 -17.37
CA ALA A 10 -8.71 -4.22 -18.33
C ALA A 10 -9.10 -2.77 -18.69
N SER A 11 -10.40 -2.51 -18.87
CA SER A 11 -10.93 -1.17 -19.15
C SER A 11 -10.72 -0.20 -17.98
N VAL A 12 -10.91 -0.68 -16.74
CA VAL A 12 -10.60 0.10 -15.53
C VAL A 12 -9.12 0.44 -15.47
N ASN A 13 -8.22 -0.53 -15.68
CA ASN A 13 -6.79 -0.30 -15.70
C ASN A 13 -6.37 0.70 -16.78
N ALA A 14 -6.93 0.59 -17.98
CA ALA A 14 -6.73 1.56 -19.05
C ALA A 14 -7.19 2.97 -18.66
N ARG A 15 -8.36 3.12 -18.01
CA ARG A 15 -8.84 4.42 -17.53
C ARG A 15 -7.93 5.02 -16.45
N LEU A 16 -7.37 4.18 -15.57
CA LEU A 16 -6.46 4.62 -14.52
C LEU A 16 -5.10 5.08 -15.06
N ALA A 17 -4.67 4.59 -16.22
CA ALA A 17 -3.45 5.06 -16.88
C ALA A 17 -3.61 6.47 -17.48
N GLN A 18 -4.84 6.90 -17.77
CA GLN A 18 -5.13 8.23 -18.32
C GLN A 18 -4.97 9.33 -17.26
N PRO A 19 -4.72 10.59 -17.69
CA PRO A 19 -4.65 11.71 -16.76
C PRO A 19 -5.98 11.95 -16.03
N VAL A 20 -5.91 12.58 -14.85
CA VAL A 20 -7.08 13.10 -14.13
C VAL A 20 -7.78 14.15 -14.98
N HIS A 21 -7.01 15.10 -15.51
CA HIS A 21 -7.48 16.09 -16.46
C HIS A 21 -6.40 16.35 -17.53
N PRO A 22 -6.72 16.38 -18.84
CA PRO A 22 -5.72 16.48 -19.90
C PRO A 22 -4.77 17.69 -19.80
N THR A 23 -5.28 18.84 -19.33
CA THR A 23 -4.49 20.09 -19.24
C THR A 23 -4.25 20.58 -17.81
N LEU A 24 -5.31 20.71 -16.99
CA LEU A 24 -5.24 21.27 -15.64
C LEU A 24 -4.52 20.39 -14.60
N TYR A 25 -4.59 19.06 -14.75
CA TYR A 25 -3.96 18.12 -13.83
C TYR A 25 -3.54 16.84 -14.58
N PRO A 26 -2.47 16.93 -15.41
CA PRO A 26 -2.08 15.90 -16.36
C PRO A 26 -1.32 14.74 -15.71
N PHE A 27 -1.70 14.37 -14.48
CA PHE A 27 -1.10 13.26 -13.75
C PHE A 27 -1.95 11.99 -13.90
N PRO A 28 -1.34 10.80 -14.04
CA PRO A 28 -2.08 9.55 -14.18
C PRO A 28 -3.02 9.30 -13.00
N LEU A 29 -4.28 8.98 -13.31
CA LEU A 29 -5.34 8.77 -12.33
C LEU A 29 -4.97 7.70 -11.30
N ALA A 30 -4.28 6.62 -11.70
CA ALA A 30 -3.83 5.57 -10.78
C ALA A 30 -2.94 6.12 -9.66
N THR A 31 -1.96 6.96 -10.02
CA THR A 31 -1.03 7.55 -9.04
C THR A 31 -1.68 8.60 -8.17
N THR A 32 -2.61 9.39 -8.71
CA THR A 32 -3.38 10.38 -7.94
C THR A 32 -4.35 9.71 -6.96
N LEU A 33 -5.05 8.66 -7.39
CA LEU A 33 -5.94 7.88 -6.50
C LEU A 33 -5.16 7.10 -5.44
N HIS A 34 -3.98 6.58 -5.77
CA HIS A 34 -3.07 5.99 -4.78
C HIS A 34 -2.62 7.04 -3.75
N ALA A 35 -2.16 8.22 -4.20
CA ALA A 35 -1.80 9.31 -3.32
C ALA A 35 -2.97 9.72 -2.40
N LEU A 36 -4.19 9.81 -2.95
CA LEU A 36 -5.41 10.13 -2.19
C LEU A 36 -5.69 9.08 -1.13
N ARG A 37 -5.69 7.79 -1.51
CA ARG A 37 -5.95 6.67 -0.59
C ARG A 37 -4.91 6.66 0.54
N VAL A 38 -3.63 6.76 0.20
CA VAL A 38 -2.54 6.78 1.18
C VAL A 38 -2.64 8.01 2.07
N ALA A 39 -2.98 9.18 1.54
CA ALA A 39 -3.15 10.40 2.33
C ALA A 39 -4.27 10.25 3.34
N ILE A 40 -5.44 9.74 2.93
CA ILE A 40 -6.57 9.49 3.83
C ILE A 40 -6.17 8.50 4.94
N ALA A 41 -5.56 7.37 4.56
CA ALA A 41 -5.10 6.37 5.53
C ALA A 41 -4.06 6.95 6.50
N TYR A 42 -3.08 7.71 5.97
CA TYR A 42 -2.04 8.36 6.75
C TYR A 42 -2.63 9.34 7.77
N ARG A 43 -3.60 10.18 7.36
CA ARG A 43 -4.33 11.08 8.28
C ARG A 43 -5.11 10.31 9.35
N GLY A 44 -5.83 9.26 8.97
CA GLY A 44 -6.54 8.41 9.93
C GLY A 44 -5.62 7.78 10.97
N ILE A 45 -4.46 7.25 10.54
CA ILE A 45 -3.47 6.65 11.44
C ILE A 45 -2.87 7.71 12.37
N CYS A 46 -2.41 8.85 11.84
CA CYS A 46 -1.89 9.95 12.65
C CYS A 46 -2.90 10.45 13.68
N ALA A 47 -4.17 10.60 13.30
CA ALA A 47 -5.24 10.97 14.22
C ALA A 47 -5.41 9.94 15.35
N GLY A 48 -5.29 8.64 15.05
CA GLY A 48 -5.31 7.57 16.05
C GLY A 48 -4.11 7.60 17.00
N PHE A 49 -2.91 7.97 16.53
CA PHE A 49 -1.76 8.18 17.42
C PHE A 49 -1.99 9.37 18.37
N LEU A 50 -2.50 10.48 17.84
CA LEU A 50 -2.82 11.66 18.65
C LEU A 50 -3.91 11.38 19.67
N SER A 51 -4.96 10.63 19.30
CA SER A 51 -6.04 10.29 20.23
C SER A 51 -5.54 9.40 21.37
N ARG A 52 -4.68 8.41 21.09
CA ARG A 52 -4.05 7.56 22.12
C ARG A 52 -3.21 8.38 23.09
N ARG A 53 -2.36 9.28 22.59
CA ARG A 53 -1.53 10.16 23.45
C ARG A 53 -2.39 11.04 24.36
N ARG A 54 -3.47 11.61 23.83
CA ARG A 54 -4.43 12.39 24.63
C ARG A 54 -5.08 11.53 25.72
N ALA A 55 -5.43 10.28 25.40
CA ALA A 55 -5.98 9.34 26.38
C ALA A 55 -4.96 8.94 27.48
N GLU A 56 -3.67 8.94 27.17
CA GLU A 56 -2.58 8.75 28.14
C GLU A 56 -2.29 10.00 29.00
N GLY A 57 -3.10 11.06 28.87
CA GLY A 57 -2.93 12.32 29.59
C GLY A 57 -1.79 13.19 29.06
N ARG A 58 -1.26 12.89 27.88
CA ARG A 58 -0.24 13.72 27.20
C ARG A 58 -0.93 14.87 26.48
N THR A 59 -0.79 16.08 27.04
CA THR A 59 -1.43 17.29 26.52
C THR A 59 -0.43 18.37 26.11
N SER A 60 0.86 18.17 26.36
CA SER A 60 1.87 19.18 26.03
C SER A 60 2.01 19.34 24.51
N PRO A 61 2.34 20.53 24.00
CA PRO A 61 2.65 20.73 22.59
C PRO A 61 3.78 19.82 22.10
N ALA A 62 4.75 19.48 22.96
CA ALA A 62 5.84 18.59 22.62
C ALA A 62 5.37 17.14 22.36
N ASP A 63 4.28 16.72 23.00
CA ASP A 63 3.72 15.36 22.84
C ASP A 63 2.79 15.22 21.62
N LEU A 64 2.29 16.33 21.09
CA LEU A 64 1.20 16.34 20.10
C LEU A 64 1.58 17.03 18.78
N ARG A 65 2.64 17.84 18.76
CA ARG A 65 3.01 18.61 17.57
C ARG A 65 3.80 17.76 16.59
N VAL A 66 3.32 17.69 15.35
CA VAL A 66 4.05 17.12 14.22
C VAL A 66 4.62 18.24 13.37
N SER A 67 5.94 18.22 13.13
CA SER A 67 6.55 19.12 12.13
C SER A 67 5.98 18.81 10.75
N TRP A 68 5.58 19.83 10.00
CA TRP A 68 5.00 19.67 8.67
C TRP A 68 5.89 18.87 7.72
N LEU A 69 7.21 19.09 7.79
CA LEU A 69 8.18 18.40 6.93
C LEU A 69 8.27 16.92 7.29
N ARG A 70 8.22 16.59 8.59
CA ARG A 70 8.23 15.21 9.07
C ARG A 70 6.95 14.49 8.68
N ASP A 71 5.83 15.19 8.78
CA ASP A 71 4.49 14.72 8.42
C ASP A 71 4.39 14.41 6.92
N ALA A 72 4.80 15.36 6.07
CA ALA A 72 4.84 15.17 4.62
C ALA A 72 5.84 14.06 4.23
N SER A 73 7.02 14.01 4.86
CA SER A 73 8.01 12.95 4.63
C SER A 73 7.46 11.57 5.00
N GLY A 74 6.69 11.47 6.09
CA GLY A 74 6.10 10.21 6.54
C GLY A 74 5.04 9.71 5.58
N PHE A 75 4.23 10.62 5.05
CA PHE A 75 3.31 10.33 3.94
C PHE A 75 4.07 9.82 2.71
N LEU A 76 5.16 10.48 2.29
CA LEU A 76 5.95 10.05 1.13
C LEU A 76 6.60 8.68 1.34
N VAL A 77 7.08 8.37 2.55
CA VAL A 77 7.58 7.03 2.89
C VAL A 77 6.49 5.98 2.70
N MET A 78 5.27 6.26 3.19
CA MET A 78 4.14 5.35 3.04
C MET A 78 3.71 5.19 1.57
N ALA A 79 3.74 6.28 0.81
CA ALA A 79 3.28 6.34 -0.56
C ALA A 79 4.27 5.72 -1.56
N TRP A 80 5.58 5.95 -1.38
CA TRP A 80 6.63 5.58 -2.33
C TRP A 80 7.58 4.49 -1.84
N GLY A 81 7.52 4.10 -0.56
CA GLY A 81 8.48 3.18 0.04
C GLY A 81 8.62 1.87 -0.73
N GLY A 82 7.54 1.33 -1.31
CA GLY A 82 7.59 0.14 -2.16
C GLY A 82 8.48 0.34 -3.39
N GLY A 83 8.27 1.43 -4.14
CA GLY A 83 9.08 1.77 -5.30
C GLY A 83 10.53 2.12 -4.95
N LEU A 84 10.76 2.82 -3.83
CA LEU A 84 12.11 3.15 -3.35
C LEU A 84 12.90 1.88 -2.99
N ILE A 85 12.30 0.96 -2.22
CA ILE A 85 12.95 -0.29 -1.83
C ILE A 85 13.18 -1.18 -3.05
N ALA A 86 12.20 -1.28 -3.97
CA ALA A 86 12.34 -2.05 -5.20
C ALA A 86 13.53 -1.56 -6.05
N ASN A 87 13.64 -0.25 -6.26
CA ASN A 87 14.76 0.34 -6.99
C ASN A 87 16.10 0.15 -6.25
N TYR A 88 16.11 0.29 -4.92
CA TYR A 88 17.30 0.04 -4.11
C TYR A 88 17.81 -1.40 -4.25
N VAL A 89 16.92 -2.39 -4.17
CA VAL A 89 17.26 -3.82 -4.34
C VAL A 89 17.79 -4.11 -5.75
N LEU A 90 17.27 -3.42 -6.76
CA LEU A 90 17.72 -3.54 -8.15
C LEU A 90 18.94 -2.65 -8.48
N CYS A 91 19.48 -1.90 -7.51
CA CYS A 91 20.54 -0.92 -7.75
C CYS A 91 20.17 0.10 -8.86
N GLN A 92 18.91 0.52 -8.90
CA GLN A 92 18.36 1.49 -9.84
C GLN A 92 18.03 2.81 -9.14
N ILE A 93 18.00 3.91 -9.90
CA ILE A 93 17.57 5.21 -9.39
C ILE A 93 16.03 5.27 -9.42
N PRO A 94 15.35 5.51 -8.28
CA PRO A 94 13.90 5.62 -8.27
C PRO A 94 13.42 6.79 -9.13
N GLY A 95 12.45 6.54 -10.02
CA GLY A 95 11.90 7.56 -10.92
C GLY A 95 11.29 8.77 -10.21
N GLN A 96 10.83 8.59 -8.97
CA GLN A 96 10.34 9.68 -8.13
C GLN A 96 11.42 10.71 -7.78
N LEU A 97 12.69 10.33 -7.80
CA LEU A 97 13.82 11.21 -7.51
C LEU A 97 14.39 11.87 -8.79
N LEU A 98 14.00 11.38 -9.97
CA LEU A 98 14.51 11.88 -11.25
C LEU A 98 13.79 13.13 -11.74
N THR A 99 12.55 13.36 -11.30
CA THR A 99 11.73 14.49 -11.77
C THR A 99 10.86 15.05 -10.65
N ILE A 100 10.45 16.31 -10.79
CA ILE A 100 9.58 16.98 -9.82
C ILE A 100 8.10 16.55 -9.94
N TRP A 101 7.69 15.95 -11.05
CA TRP A 101 6.28 15.65 -11.33
C TRP A 101 5.61 14.72 -10.30
N PRO A 102 6.24 13.62 -9.85
CA PRO A 102 5.69 12.80 -8.78
C PRO A 102 5.50 13.58 -7.49
N TRP A 103 6.43 14.49 -7.16
CA TRP A 103 6.32 15.34 -5.97
C TRP A 103 5.11 16.26 -6.03
N ILE A 104 4.90 16.93 -7.17
CA ILE A 104 3.74 17.81 -7.38
C ILE A 104 2.44 17.02 -7.21
N ASN A 105 2.31 15.85 -7.86
CA ASN A 105 1.11 15.02 -7.76
C ASN A 105 0.85 14.60 -6.30
N TYR A 106 1.81 13.96 -5.64
CA TYR A 106 1.61 13.40 -4.32
C TYR A 106 1.45 14.46 -3.24
N LEU A 107 2.26 15.52 -3.25
CA LEU A 107 2.17 16.57 -2.24
C LEU A 107 0.92 17.43 -2.41
N SER A 108 0.49 17.74 -3.64
CA SER A 108 -0.77 18.49 -3.84
C SER A 108 -1.98 17.69 -3.36
N VAL A 109 -2.05 16.39 -3.68
CA VAL A 109 -3.11 15.50 -3.17
C VAL A 109 -3.06 15.39 -1.65
N TYR A 110 -1.86 15.25 -1.08
CA TYR A 110 -1.67 15.20 0.36
C TYR A 110 -2.19 16.46 1.07
N LEU A 111 -1.83 17.64 0.57
CA LEU A 111 -2.26 18.92 1.14
C LEU A 111 -3.77 19.09 1.02
N ALA A 112 -4.34 18.83 -0.15
CA ALA A 112 -5.79 18.89 -0.37
C ALA A 112 -6.55 17.93 0.54
N THR A 113 -6.07 16.68 0.66
CA THR A 113 -6.68 15.68 1.54
C THR A 113 -6.56 16.09 3.00
N THR A 114 -5.42 16.62 3.43
CA THR A 114 -5.21 17.10 4.81
C THR A 114 -6.19 18.20 5.15
N LEU A 115 -6.40 19.17 4.25
CA LEU A 115 -7.39 20.23 4.43
C LEU A 115 -8.81 19.67 4.54
N ILE A 116 -9.24 18.83 3.60
CA ILE A 116 -10.57 18.21 3.60
C ILE A 116 -10.81 17.41 4.89
N VAL A 117 -9.87 16.54 5.27
CA VAL A 117 -9.97 15.73 6.49
C VAL A 117 -9.98 16.59 7.75
N SER A 118 -9.26 17.72 7.77
CA SER A 118 -9.29 18.64 8.90
C SER A 118 -10.64 19.34 9.07
N SER A 119 -11.37 19.57 7.97
CA SER A 119 -12.68 20.25 8.00
C SER A 119 -13.85 19.28 8.20
N PHE A 120 -13.81 18.09 7.59
CA PHE A 120 -14.93 17.16 7.56
C PHE A 120 -14.72 15.87 8.36
N GLY A 121 -13.52 15.68 8.91
CA GLY A 121 -13.11 14.42 9.55
C GLY A 121 -12.66 13.37 8.52
N ALA A 122 -11.91 12.37 9.00
CA ALA A 122 -11.49 11.26 8.17
C ALA A 122 -12.66 10.28 7.97
N PRO A 123 -12.88 9.76 6.74
CA PRO A 123 -13.84 8.69 6.53
C PRO A 123 -13.44 7.44 7.33
N SER A 124 -14.42 6.62 7.73
CA SER A 124 -14.15 5.41 8.50
C SER A 124 -13.34 4.40 7.69
N ALA A 125 -12.46 3.65 8.35
CA ALA A 125 -11.67 2.59 7.71
C ALA A 125 -12.56 1.55 7.00
N LYS A 126 -13.70 1.20 7.62
CA LYS A 126 -14.72 0.33 7.04
C LYS A 126 -15.23 0.84 5.70
N LEU A 127 -15.53 2.13 5.59
CA LEU A 127 -15.99 2.73 4.34
C LEU A 127 -14.91 2.65 3.26
N LEU A 128 -13.66 3.00 3.60
CA LEU A 128 -12.56 2.98 2.64
C LEU A 128 -12.21 1.59 2.12
N ASP A 129 -12.31 0.58 2.99
CA ASP A 129 -11.98 -0.80 2.65
C ASP A 129 -13.09 -1.50 1.86
N LEU A 130 -14.36 -1.12 2.08
CA LEU A 130 -15.51 -1.76 1.42
C LEU A 130 -16.04 -1.02 0.20
N ALA A 131 -15.86 0.31 0.10
CA ALA A 131 -16.53 1.10 -0.95
C ALA A 131 -15.96 0.86 -2.35
N LEU A 132 -14.66 0.59 -2.48
CA LEU A 132 -13.98 0.59 -3.79
C LEU A 132 -12.91 -0.52 -3.93
N PRO A 133 -13.25 -1.81 -3.70
CA PRO A 133 -12.29 -2.91 -3.80
C PRO A 133 -11.68 -3.06 -5.20
N VAL A 134 -12.46 -2.76 -6.25
CA VAL A 134 -11.98 -2.81 -7.64
C VAL A 134 -10.93 -1.73 -7.91
N VAL A 135 -11.17 -0.51 -7.42
CA VAL A 135 -10.22 0.61 -7.60
C VAL A 135 -8.97 0.37 -6.77
N ASP A 136 -9.09 -0.17 -5.54
CA ASP A 136 -7.92 -0.54 -4.72
C ASP A 136 -7.07 -1.64 -5.38
N GLY A 137 -7.73 -2.69 -5.90
CA GLY A 137 -7.05 -3.74 -6.66
C GLY A 137 -6.31 -3.18 -7.88
N ALA A 138 -6.93 -2.24 -8.59
CA ALA A 138 -6.38 -1.63 -9.80
C ALA A 138 -5.25 -0.63 -9.53
N THR A 139 -5.29 0.16 -8.44
CA THR A 139 -4.16 1.04 -8.06
C THR A 139 -2.95 0.23 -7.62
N ARG A 140 -3.15 -0.84 -6.83
CA ARG A 140 -2.09 -1.79 -6.45
C ARG A 140 -1.57 -2.61 -7.63
N THR A 141 -2.38 -2.80 -8.66
CA THR A 141 -1.95 -3.41 -9.93
C THR A 141 -0.86 -2.60 -10.59
N ALA A 142 -1.03 -1.27 -10.66
CA ALA A 142 -0.02 -0.40 -11.27
C ALA A 142 1.35 -0.53 -10.57
N ALA A 143 1.36 -0.63 -9.23
CA ALA A 143 2.58 -0.82 -8.46
C ALA A 143 3.19 -2.23 -8.65
N THR A 144 2.37 -3.28 -8.57
CA THR A 144 2.80 -4.67 -8.74
C THR A 144 3.38 -4.90 -10.13
N TYR A 145 2.64 -4.50 -11.17
CA TYR A 145 3.06 -4.60 -12.55
C TYR A 145 4.28 -3.72 -12.85
N GLY A 146 4.35 -2.52 -12.26
CA GLY A 146 5.54 -1.67 -12.34
C GLY A 146 6.80 -2.38 -11.85
N GLY A 147 6.72 -3.03 -10.69
CA GLY A 147 7.83 -3.83 -10.15
C GLY A 147 8.23 -5.01 -11.04
N ILE A 148 7.25 -5.74 -11.56
CA ILE A 148 7.49 -6.83 -12.53
C ILE A 148 8.25 -6.30 -13.76
N ASN A 149 7.83 -5.14 -14.29
CA ASN A 149 8.47 -4.53 -15.44
C ASN A 149 9.87 -3.99 -15.14
N MET A 150 10.15 -3.54 -13.92
CA MET A 150 11.51 -3.15 -13.52
C MET A 150 12.49 -4.33 -13.62
N VAL A 151 12.03 -5.54 -13.28
CA VAL A 151 12.83 -6.76 -13.42
C VAL A 151 12.94 -7.18 -14.89
N LEU A 152 11.84 -7.23 -15.63
CA LEU A 152 11.84 -7.65 -17.04
C LEU A 152 12.69 -6.76 -17.94
N ASN A 153 12.76 -5.47 -17.65
CA ASN A 153 13.53 -4.49 -18.41
C ASN A 153 14.86 -4.12 -17.75
N HIS A 154 15.32 -4.92 -16.79
CA HIS A 154 16.55 -4.64 -16.06
C HIS A 154 17.79 -4.70 -16.97
N ALA A 155 18.77 -3.81 -16.76
CA ALA A 155 19.98 -3.78 -17.59
C ALA A 155 20.78 -5.10 -17.51
N ASN A 156 20.94 -5.64 -16.30
CA ASN A 156 21.58 -6.94 -16.06
C ASN A 156 20.71 -8.11 -16.59
N PRO A 157 21.16 -8.91 -17.57
CA PRO A 157 20.42 -10.07 -18.08
C PRO A 157 20.08 -11.12 -17.01
N VAL A 158 20.96 -11.32 -16.02
CA VAL A 158 20.74 -12.30 -14.92
C VAL A 158 19.57 -11.88 -14.03
N ALA A 159 19.40 -10.57 -13.82
CA ALA A 159 18.25 -10.05 -13.09
C ALA A 159 16.95 -10.24 -13.90
N ARG A 160 16.99 -9.98 -15.21
CA ARG A 160 15.85 -10.18 -16.12
C ARG A 160 15.38 -11.62 -16.18
N SER A 161 16.30 -12.58 -16.09
CA SER A 161 16.02 -14.01 -16.10
C SER A 161 15.79 -14.62 -14.70
N SER A 162 15.55 -13.78 -13.68
CA SER A 162 15.26 -14.26 -12.33
C SER A 162 13.75 -14.24 -12.05
N LEU A 163 13.14 -15.42 -12.11
CA LEU A 163 11.73 -15.64 -11.74
C LEU A 163 11.45 -15.21 -10.30
N LEU A 164 12.34 -15.58 -9.38
CA LEU A 164 12.18 -15.23 -7.96
C LEU A 164 12.24 -13.70 -7.77
N LEU A 165 13.17 -13.03 -8.46
CA LEU A 165 13.29 -11.58 -8.37
C LEU A 165 12.05 -10.86 -8.91
N GLN A 166 11.45 -11.37 -9.99
CA GLN A 166 10.19 -10.82 -10.51
C GLN A 166 9.07 -10.85 -9.47
N ILE A 167 8.90 -11.98 -8.75
CA ILE A 167 7.89 -12.10 -7.70
C ILE A 167 8.22 -11.19 -6.52
N ILE A 168 9.47 -11.18 -6.05
CA ILE A 168 9.90 -10.36 -4.91
C ILE A 168 9.70 -8.87 -5.20
N ILE A 169 10.15 -8.38 -6.35
CA ILE A 169 10.05 -6.96 -6.69
C ILE A 169 8.61 -6.54 -6.97
N GLY A 170 7.80 -7.39 -7.63
CA GLY A 170 6.37 -7.15 -7.76
C GLY A 170 5.66 -7.02 -6.40
N THR A 171 6.02 -7.89 -5.46
CA THR A 171 5.52 -7.88 -4.07
C THR A 171 5.92 -6.61 -3.34
N ILE A 172 7.23 -6.31 -3.28
CA ILE A 172 7.79 -5.13 -2.60
C ILE A 172 7.18 -3.84 -3.15
N SER A 173 7.05 -3.74 -4.47
CA SER A 173 6.50 -2.53 -5.11
C SER A 173 5.07 -2.24 -4.65
N ALA A 174 4.28 -3.27 -4.41
CA ALA A 174 2.88 -3.15 -4.01
C ALA A 174 2.66 -2.89 -2.51
N CYS A 175 3.46 -3.52 -1.63
CA CYS A 175 3.21 -3.48 -0.18
C CYS A 175 4.33 -2.82 0.66
N GLY A 176 5.49 -2.57 0.06
CA GLY A 176 6.67 -2.09 0.79
C GLY A 176 6.50 -0.73 1.45
N GLY A 177 5.66 0.16 0.89
CA GLY A 177 5.42 1.50 1.45
C GLY A 177 4.70 1.47 2.80
N GLY A 178 3.62 0.70 2.90
CA GLY A 178 2.93 0.52 4.18
C GLY A 178 3.83 -0.17 5.22
N ILE A 179 4.52 -1.24 4.81
CA ILE A 179 5.43 -1.98 5.70
C ILE A 179 6.54 -1.07 6.22
N SER A 180 7.19 -0.27 5.37
CA SER A 180 8.25 0.64 5.79
C SER A 180 7.73 1.76 6.69
N ALA A 181 6.57 2.35 6.38
CA ALA A 181 5.97 3.39 7.20
C ALA A 181 5.66 2.92 8.62
N PHE A 182 5.10 1.70 8.78
CA PHE A 182 4.87 1.12 10.11
C PHE A 182 6.18 0.68 10.79
N THR A 183 7.15 0.17 10.04
CA THR A 183 8.47 -0.21 10.59
C THR A 183 9.22 1.01 11.12
N LEU A 184 9.14 2.15 10.44
CA LEU A 184 9.76 3.41 10.85
C LEU A 184 8.89 4.25 11.79
N ASN A 185 7.68 3.76 12.11
CA ASN A 185 6.69 4.44 12.94
C ASN A 185 6.52 5.92 12.54
N VAL A 186 6.38 6.19 11.25
CA VAL A 186 6.41 7.56 10.70
C VAL A 186 5.23 8.44 11.13
N PHE A 187 4.27 7.85 11.83
CA PHE A 187 3.01 8.45 12.27
C PHE A 187 3.09 9.05 13.67
N ASP A 188 4.13 8.73 14.45
CA ASP A 188 4.22 9.12 15.85
C ASP A 188 4.56 10.62 15.99
N PRO A 189 3.77 11.39 16.78
CA PRO A 189 3.98 12.81 16.98
C PRO A 189 5.27 13.17 17.74
N VAL A 190 5.91 12.25 18.47
CA VAL A 190 7.18 12.61 19.15
C VAL A 190 8.41 12.36 18.29
N GLY A 191 8.29 11.57 17.23
CA GLY A 191 9.41 11.25 16.33
C GLY A 191 9.29 9.87 15.72
N TRP A 192 10.06 9.64 14.67
CA TRP A 192 10.13 8.32 14.04
C TRP A 192 10.93 7.37 14.91
N SER A 193 10.57 6.10 14.90
CA SER A 193 11.21 5.06 15.71
C SER A 193 11.18 3.74 14.98
N PHE A 194 12.23 2.95 15.12
CA PHE A 194 12.23 1.62 14.54
C PHE A 194 11.36 0.67 15.37
N GLY A 195 10.43 -0.01 14.70
CA GLY A 195 9.57 -1.04 15.25
C GLY A 195 9.66 -2.32 14.44
N THR A 196 9.14 -3.42 15.00
CA THR A 196 9.09 -4.67 14.25
C THR A 196 8.18 -4.53 13.02
N PRO A 197 8.64 -4.92 11.83
CA PRO A 197 7.82 -4.92 10.62
C PRO A 197 6.47 -5.61 10.81
N PRO A 198 5.36 -5.06 10.29
CA PRO A 198 4.01 -5.60 10.53
C PRO A 198 3.86 -7.08 10.18
N PHE A 199 4.51 -7.52 9.10
CA PHE A 199 4.40 -8.89 8.62
C PHE A 199 5.05 -9.92 9.56
N LEU A 200 6.05 -9.51 10.36
CA LEU A 200 6.64 -10.36 11.41
C LEU A 200 5.74 -10.44 12.66
N LYS A 201 4.78 -9.53 12.80
CA LYS A 201 3.78 -9.55 13.88
C LYS A 201 2.49 -10.29 13.49
N ALA A 202 2.35 -10.66 12.22
CA ALA A 202 1.13 -11.26 11.70
C ALA A 202 0.86 -12.63 12.36
N LYS A 203 -0.34 -12.81 12.91
CA LYS A 203 -0.79 -14.06 13.56
C LYS A 203 -1.77 -14.85 12.71
N SER A 204 -2.23 -14.29 11.59
CA SER A 204 -3.20 -14.91 10.70
C SER A 204 -2.89 -14.60 9.24
N LEU A 205 -3.42 -15.43 8.32
CA LEU A 205 -3.33 -15.19 6.88
C LEU A 205 -4.02 -13.88 6.45
N VAL A 206 -5.05 -13.45 7.20
CA VAL A 206 -5.74 -12.18 6.97
C VAL A 206 -4.80 -11.00 7.23
N GLU A 207 -3.98 -11.07 8.27
CA GLU A 207 -2.95 -10.05 8.56
C GLU A 207 -1.78 -10.12 7.57
N PHE A 208 -1.46 -11.32 7.05
CA PHE A 208 -0.40 -11.52 6.06
C PHE A 208 -0.83 -11.22 4.61
N THR A 209 -2.10 -10.85 4.39
CA THR A 209 -2.68 -10.57 3.06
C THR A 209 -1.92 -9.48 2.30
N ASP A 210 -1.36 -8.50 3.01
CA ASP A 210 -0.56 -7.42 2.40
C ASP A 210 0.65 -7.94 1.60
N ILE A 211 1.19 -9.12 1.95
CA ILE A 211 2.30 -9.78 1.23
C ILE A 211 1.79 -10.86 0.28
N ILE A 212 0.86 -11.72 0.73
CA ILE A 212 0.38 -12.85 -0.08
C ILE A 212 -0.28 -12.37 -1.36
N ALA A 213 -1.14 -11.35 -1.27
CA ALA A 213 -1.93 -10.90 -2.41
C ALA A 213 -1.06 -10.44 -3.60
N PRO A 214 -0.09 -9.52 -3.44
CA PRO A 214 0.77 -9.12 -4.54
C PRO A 214 1.78 -10.19 -4.96
N ALA A 215 2.24 -11.06 -4.05
CA ALA A 215 3.10 -12.19 -4.42
C ALA A 215 2.37 -13.20 -5.32
N LEU A 216 1.15 -13.57 -4.93
CA LEU A 216 0.26 -14.43 -5.71
C LEU A 216 -0.08 -13.77 -7.05
N ALA A 217 -0.45 -12.49 -7.03
CA ALA A 217 -0.78 -11.76 -8.26
C ALA A 217 0.41 -11.70 -9.23
N SER A 218 1.63 -11.51 -8.73
CA SER A 218 2.85 -11.53 -9.54
C SER A 218 3.12 -12.91 -10.16
N ALA A 219 2.94 -13.98 -9.37
CA ALA A 219 3.11 -15.34 -9.86
C ALA A 219 2.04 -15.72 -10.90
N VAL A 220 0.77 -15.41 -10.63
CA VAL A 220 -0.36 -15.69 -11.55
C VAL A 220 -0.20 -14.88 -12.83
N PHE A 221 0.18 -13.61 -12.75
CA PHE A 221 0.56 -12.82 -13.91
C PHE A 221 1.62 -13.55 -14.74
N GLY A 222 2.72 -13.96 -14.10
CA GLY A 222 3.84 -14.56 -14.80
C GLY A 222 3.51 -15.89 -15.48
N VAL A 223 2.69 -16.72 -14.83
CA VAL A 223 2.16 -17.96 -15.42
C VAL A 223 1.26 -17.62 -16.62
N LEU A 224 0.25 -16.76 -16.45
CA LEU A 224 -0.76 -16.56 -17.50
C LEU A 224 -0.24 -15.76 -18.70
N THR A 225 0.77 -14.91 -18.53
CA THR A 225 1.38 -14.17 -19.65
C THR A 225 2.66 -14.80 -20.16
N LEU A 226 3.13 -15.90 -19.55
CA LEU A 226 4.46 -16.47 -19.77
C LEU A 226 5.54 -15.37 -19.72
N SER A 227 5.54 -14.54 -18.67
CA SER A 227 6.47 -13.41 -18.53
C SER A 227 7.94 -13.86 -18.42
N HIS A 228 8.16 -15.12 -18.04
CA HIS A 228 9.47 -15.71 -17.81
C HIS A 228 9.47 -17.17 -18.31
N PRO A 229 10.53 -17.66 -18.99
CA PRO A 229 10.60 -19.03 -19.50
C PRO A 229 10.41 -20.11 -18.42
N GLY A 230 10.80 -19.81 -17.18
CA GLY A 230 10.61 -20.69 -16.02
C GLY A 230 9.15 -21.06 -15.72
N TYR A 231 8.16 -20.30 -16.21
CA TYR A 231 6.75 -20.67 -16.10
C TYR A 231 6.28 -21.66 -17.17
N GLY A 232 7.10 -21.92 -18.20
CA GLY A 232 6.74 -22.77 -19.33
C GLY A 232 6.35 -24.19 -18.91
N GLY A 233 7.03 -24.77 -17.90
CA GLY A 233 6.69 -26.09 -17.37
C GLY A 233 5.28 -26.16 -16.75
N VAL A 234 4.89 -25.11 -16.02
CA VAL A 234 3.54 -25.01 -15.43
C VAL A 234 2.47 -24.91 -16.51
N LEU A 235 2.69 -24.06 -17.52
CA LEU A 235 1.73 -23.91 -18.62
C LEU A 235 1.64 -25.17 -19.49
N ALA A 236 2.76 -25.84 -19.76
CA ALA A 236 2.78 -27.09 -20.50
C ALA A 236 2.02 -28.20 -19.76
N TYR A 237 2.08 -28.23 -18.42
CA TYR A 237 1.29 -29.17 -17.61
C TYR A 237 -0.22 -28.93 -17.72
N ILE A 238 -0.66 -27.66 -17.79
CA ILE A 238 -2.09 -27.31 -17.81
C ILE A 238 -2.69 -27.40 -19.22
N HIS A 239 -1.95 -26.98 -20.26
CA HIS A 239 -2.49 -26.79 -21.62
C HIS A 239 -1.68 -27.48 -22.73
N GLY A 240 -0.68 -28.31 -22.38
CA GLY A 240 0.11 -29.08 -23.34
C GLY A 240 1.09 -28.27 -24.20
N LYS A 241 1.12 -26.94 -24.06
CA LYS A 241 2.06 -26.05 -24.76
C LYS A 241 2.51 -24.90 -23.85
N PRO A 242 3.80 -24.49 -23.91
CA PRO A 242 4.30 -23.34 -23.17
C PRO A 242 3.96 -22.05 -23.92
N ALA A 243 2.68 -21.67 -23.93
CA ALA A 243 2.20 -20.43 -24.54
C ALA A 243 1.43 -19.60 -23.51
N GLY A 244 1.67 -18.28 -23.50
CA GLY A 244 0.91 -17.35 -22.67
C GLY A 244 -0.58 -17.40 -23.04
N LEU A 245 -1.43 -17.47 -22.03
CA LEU A 245 -2.89 -17.51 -22.17
C LEU A 245 -3.50 -16.10 -22.27
N LEU A 246 -2.78 -15.10 -21.77
CA LEU A 246 -3.20 -13.70 -21.74
C LEU A 246 -2.12 -12.79 -22.30
N SER A 247 -2.56 -11.67 -22.89
CA SER A 247 -1.70 -10.54 -23.19
C SER A 247 -1.24 -9.85 -21.90
N GLN A 248 -0.29 -8.92 -22.01
CA GLN A 248 0.15 -8.07 -20.90
C GLN A 248 -1.03 -7.31 -20.25
N GLU A 249 -1.96 -6.79 -21.06
CA GLU A 249 -3.17 -6.12 -20.57
C GLU A 249 -4.12 -7.08 -19.84
N GLY A 250 -4.30 -8.29 -20.38
CA GLY A 250 -5.04 -9.36 -19.71
C GLY A 250 -4.38 -9.75 -18.38
N GLY A 251 -3.06 -9.82 -18.35
CA GLY A 251 -2.27 -10.06 -17.13
C GLY A 251 -2.49 -8.99 -16.06
N LYS A 252 -2.43 -7.70 -16.43
CA LYS A 252 -2.75 -6.59 -15.51
C LYS A 252 -4.16 -6.75 -14.93
N ALA A 253 -5.14 -7.09 -15.76
CA ALA A 253 -6.50 -7.33 -15.30
C ALA A 253 -6.58 -8.48 -14.28
N VAL A 254 -5.79 -9.55 -14.44
CA VAL A 254 -5.70 -10.63 -13.44
C VAL A 254 -5.04 -10.16 -12.14
N ILE A 255 -3.99 -9.35 -12.20
CA ILE A 255 -3.40 -8.76 -11.00
C ILE A 255 -4.48 -7.98 -10.21
N SER A 256 -5.29 -7.18 -10.91
CA SER A 256 -6.38 -6.42 -10.29
C SER A 256 -7.43 -7.32 -9.65
N LEU A 257 -7.80 -8.42 -10.33
CA LEU A 257 -8.74 -9.39 -9.82
C LEU A 257 -8.21 -10.07 -8.54
N VAL A 258 -6.97 -10.56 -8.57
CA VAL A 258 -6.36 -11.28 -7.45
C VAL A 258 -6.22 -10.36 -6.25
N ILE A 259 -5.59 -9.20 -6.42
CA ILE A 259 -5.39 -8.24 -5.33
C ILE A 259 -6.73 -7.73 -4.81
N GLY A 260 -7.63 -7.29 -5.70
CA GLY A 260 -8.94 -6.77 -5.32
C GLY A 260 -9.75 -7.79 -4.52
N SER A 261 -9.74 -9.07 -4.94
CA SER A 261 -10.43 -10.15 -4.23
C SER A 261 -9.83 -10.42 -2.86
N CYS A 262 -8.50 -10.52 -2.75
CA CYS A 262 -7.83 -10.76 -1.47
C CYS A 262 -8.09 -9.62 -0.46
N PHE A 263 -7.98 -8.37 -0.90
CA PHE A 263 -8.22 -7.21 -0.03
C PHE A 263 -9.70 -7.05 0.32
N PHE A 264 -10.62 -7.36 -0.60
CA PHE A 264 -12.04 -7.36 -0.30
C PHE A 264 -12.42 -8.42 0.73
N LEU A 265 -11.90 -9.65 0.59
CA LEU A 265 -12.10 -10.72 1.57
C LEU A 265 -11.54 -10.33 2.95
N ARG A 266 -10.34 -9.72 2.99
CA ARG A 266 -9.79 -9.14 4.22
C ARG A 266 -10.71 -8.08 4.82
N ALA A 267 -11.24 -7.17 4.01
CA ALA A 267 -12.14 -6.12 4.46
C ALA A 267 -13.44 -6.69 5.06
N LEU A 268 -14.05 -7.68 4.40
CA LEU A 268 -15.22 -8.40 4.90
C LEU A 268 -14.90 -9.09 6.24
N TRP A 269 -13.75 -9.76 6.32
CA TRP A 269 -13.33 -10.39 7.57
C TRP A 269 -13.19 -9.36 8.69
N LEU A 270 -12.43 -8.28 8.48
CA LEU A 270 -12.13 -7.30 9.54
C LEU A 270 -13.33 -6.46 9.97
N HIS A 271 -14.24 -6.12 9.05
CA HIS A 271 -15.28 -5.12 9.30
C HIS A 271 -16.71 -5.66 9.39
N VAL A 272 -16.92 -6.93 9.02
CA VAL A 272 -18.25 -7.57 8.98
C VAL A 272 -18.29 -8.86 9.78
N LEU A 273 -17.32 -9.76 9.58
CA LEU A 273 -17.37 -11.12 10.12
C LEU A 273 -16.65 -11.28 11.47
N ALA A 274 -15.53 -10.58 11.67
CA ALA A 274 -14.77 -10.69 12.90
C ALA A 274 -15.58 -10.10 14.09
N PRO A 275 -15.61 -10.79 15.24
CA PRO A 275 -16.19 -10.23 16.45
C PRO A 275 -15.48 -8.91 16.75
N GLN A 276 -16.25 -7.81 16.88
CA GLN A 276 -15.64 -6.56 17.31
C GLN A 276 -15.05 -6.78 18.70
N ALA A 277 -13.73 -6.61 18.81
CA ALA A 277 -13.08 -6.64 20.11
C ALA A 277 -13.79 -5.61 21.00
N PRO A 278 -14.23 -5.97 22.22
CA PRO A 278 -14.85 -5.03 23.12
C PRO A 278 -13.92 -3.82 23.28
N ALA A 279 -14.48 -2.62 23.24
CA ALA A 279 -13.73 -1.38 23.39
C ALA A 279 -12.77 -1.52 24.57
N PRO A 280 -11.49 -1.13 24.43
CA PRO A 280 -10.53 -1.26 25.51
C PRO A 280 -11.13 -0.58 26.74
N ARG A 281 -11.38 -1.36 27.79
CA ARG A 281 -11.85 -0.82 29.06
C ARG A 281 -10.89 0.31 29.42
N PRO A 282 -11.40 1.50 29.81
CA PRO A 282 -10.52 2.58 30.24
C PRO A 282 -9.60 1.99 31.31
N ILE A 283 -8.30 2.01 31.03
CA ILE A 283 -7.29 1.62 32.00
C ILE A 283 -7.54 2.56 33.18
N ALA A 284 -8.10 2.02 34.27
CA ALA A 284 -8.29 2.77 35.48
C ALA A 284 -6.94 3.39 35.80
N SER A 285 -6.86 4.73 35.78
CA SER A 285 -5.62 5.42 36.13
C SER A 285 -5.20 4.85 37.46
N ASN A 286 -4.03 4.23 37.55
CA ASN A 286 -3.52 3.70 38.80
C ASN A 286 -3.35 4.89 39.76
N LYS A 287 -4.39 5.17 40.57
CA LYS A 287 -4.37 6.17 41.64
C LYS A 287 -3.23 5.92 42.63
N ALA A 288 -2.68 4.70 42.65
CA ALA A 288 -1.53 4.31 43.44
C ALA A 288 -0.22 5.07 43.12
N ILE A 289 -0.04 5.65 41.91
CA ILE A 289 1.21 6.38 41.58
C ILE A 289 1.13 7.86 42.00
N ARG A 290 -0.08 8.43 42.15
CA ARG A 290 -0.25 9.83 42.61
C ARG A 290 -0.05 10.00 44.12
N SER A 291 -0.24 8.96 44.93
CA SER A 291 -0.04 9.07 46.39
C SER A 291 1.43 8.97 46.82
N VAL A 292 2.33 8.49 45.95
CA VAL A 292 3.77 8.39 46.27
C VAL A 292 4.49 9.70 45.96
N THR A 293 3.99 10.50 45.02
CA THR A 293 4.56 11.81 44.66
C THR A 293 4.06 12.96 45.53
N SER A 294 2.95 12.82 46.27
CA SER A 294 2.46 13.87 47.19
C SER A 294 3.03 13.80 48.62
N LYS A 295 3.93 12.85 48.91
CA LYS A 295 4.58 12.71 50.24
C LYS A 295 6.03 13.20 50.28
N LYS A 296 6.50 13.87 49.23
CA LYS A 296 7.76 14.63 49.23
C LYS A 296 7.50 16.05 48.71
N ALA A 297 6.88 16.86 49.55
CA ALA A 297 6.92 18.31 49.53
C ALA A 297 7.02 18.78 50.99
#